data_AF-A0AAV5UMM2-F1
#
_entry.id   AF-A0AAV5UMM2-F1
#
_cell.length_a   1.000
_cell.length_b   1.000
_cell.length_c   1.000
_cell.angle_alpha   90.00
_cell.angle_beta   90.00
_cell.angle_gamma   90.00
#
_symmetry.space_group_name_H-M   'P 1'
#
loop_
_entity.id
_entity.type
_entity.pdbx_description
1 polymer ?
#
loop_
_entity_poly.entity_id
_entity_poly.type
_entity_poly.pdbx_seq_one_letter_code
_entity_poly.pdbx_strand_id
1 'polypeptide(L)'
;NSCNSIAVNPLAMINNRLRFPELCGSRLARVICALLLVSILCVIWIYAKNGKVPVPPGCSWNGVWSEWVTTGHCPSTCGSCHVATRKRTCTNLCGDCPCAGPSEDVGPCGTSLCFSPALPTGTCCKPYKQSINYPTGNFFCGRENYAVNECTRKLLESKLEVKIDPESIKR
;
A
#
# COMPACT_ATOMS: atom_id res chain seq x y z
N ASN A 1 33.63 14.68 -9.91
CA ASN A 1 33.72 15.92 -9.12
C ASN A 1 32.43 16.72 -9.34
N SER A 2 31.54 17.01 -8.40
CA SER A 2 31.28 16.64 -7.02
C SER A 2 29.79 17.00 -6.82
N CYS A 3 29.02 16.16 -6.13
CA CYS A 3 27.73 16.57 -5.59
C CYS A 3 27.97 17.69 -4.56
N ASN A 4 27.14 18.73 -4.59
CA ASN A 4 26.87 19.53 -3.41
C ASN A 4 25.36 19.74 -3.31
N SER A 5 24.82 19.20 -2.23
CA SER A 5 23.44 19.28 -1.80
C SER A 5 23.04 20.73 -1.53
N ILE A 6 21.93 21.18 -2.13
CA ILE A 6 21.18 22.31 -1.58
C ILE A 6 19.84 21.74 -1.13
N ALA A 7 19.74 21.53 0.19
CA ALA A 7 18.48 21.32 0.87
C ALA A 7 17.63 22.59 0.68
N VAL A 8 16.61 22.51 -0.19
CA VAL A 8 15.62 23.58 -0.31
C VAL A 8 14.56 23.33 0.75
N ASN A 9 14.67 24.11 1.82
CA ASN A 9 13.73 24.16 2.93
C ASN A 9 12.35 24.61 2.41
N PRO A 10 11.26 23.84 2.56
CA PRO A 10 9.96 24.18 1.95
C PRO A 10 9.25 25.40 2.57
N LEU A 11 9.85 26.05 3.57
CA LEU A 11 9.31 27.24 4.24
C LEU A 11 9.80 28.58 3.67
N ALA A 12 10.70 28.58 2.67
CA ALA A 12 11.26 29.82 2.12
C ALA A 12 10.50 30.41 0.90
N MET A 13 9.45 29.77 0.40
CA MET A 13 8.72 30.23 -0.80
C MET A 13 7.47 31.09 -0.50
N ILE A 14 7.47 31.88 0.58
CA ILE A 14 6.33 32.78 0.89
C ILE A 14 6.56 34.23 0.42
N ASN A 15 7.80 34.66 0.12
CA ASN A 15 8.07 36.10 -0.06
C ASN A 15 8.40 36.60 -1.47
N ASN A 16 8.41 35.76 -2.50
CA ASN A 16 8.47 36.29 -3.87
C ASN A 16 7.05 36.45 -4.43
N ARG A 17 6.58 37.70 -4.39
CA ARG A 17 5.43 38.20 -5.16
C ARG A 17 5.54 37.71 -6.60
N LEU A 18 4.86 36.61 -6.92
CA LEU A 18 4.37 36.36 -8.26
C LEU A 18 3.36 37.47 -8.53
N ARG A 19 3.84 38.55 -9.14
CA ARG A 19 3.00 39.63 -9.65
C ARG A 19 2.29 39.05 -10.88
N PHE A 20 1.17 38.37 -10.64
CA PHE A 20 0.25 37.98 -11.70
C PHE A 20 -0.21 39.27 -12.40
N PRO A 21 -0.03 39.41 -13.72
CA PRO A 21 -0.62 40.53 -14.43
C PRO A 21 -2.14 40.45 -14.29
N GLU A 22 -2.76 41.60 -14.04
CA GLU A 22 -4.21 41.77 -13.95
C GLU A 22 -4.89 41.32 -15.26
N LEU A 23 -5.22 40.04 -15.34
CA LEU A 23 -6.10 39.52 -16.39
C LEU A 23 -7.54 39.51 -15.85
N CYS A 24 -8.25 40.56 -16.25
CA CYS A 24 -9.67 40.59 -16.53
C CYS A 24 -10.64 40.83 -15.35
N GLY A 25 -11.04 42.10 -15.17
CA GLY A 25 -12.01 42.59 -14.19
C GLY A 25 -13.50 42.28 -14.49
N SER A 26 -13.81 41.19 -15.19
CA SER A 26 -15.20 40.78 -15.43
C SER A 26 -15.61 39.60 -14.53
N ARG A 27 -16.87 39.56 -14.08
CA ARG A 27 -17.42 38.44 -13.29
C ARG A 27 -17.25 37.10 -14.03
N LEU A 28 -17.34 37.13 -15.36
CA LEU A 28 -17.16 35.97 -16.23
C LEU A 28 -15.73 35.41 -16.18
N ALA A 29 -14.71 36.27 -16.19
CA ALA A 29 -13.31 35.84 -16.11
C ALA A 29 -12.97 35.15 -14.77
N ARG A 30 -13.58 35.60 -13.67
CA ARG A 30 -13.42 34.95 -12.35
C ARG A 30 -14.02 33.54 -12.33
N VAL A 31 -15.18 33.34 -12.95
CA VAL A 31 -15.83 32.03 -13.05
C VAL A 31 -15.01 31.07 -13.92
N ILE A 32 -14.53 31.53 -15.08
CA ILE A 32 -13.68 30.71 -15.96
C ILE A 32 -12.38 30.31 -15.26
N CYS A 33 -11.73 31.25 -14.56
CA CYS A 33 -10.51 30.96 -13.79
C CYS A 33 -10.76 29.93 -12.67
N ALA A 34 -11.86 30.05 -11.93
CA ALA A 34 -12.22 29.09 -10.90
C ALA A 34 -12.48 27.69 -11.46
N LEU A 35 -13.18 27.57 -12.59
CA LEU A 35 -13.44 26.28 -13.24
C LEU A 35 -12.16 25.61 -13.76
N LEU A 36 -11.22 26.39 -14.31
CA LEU A 36 -9.92 25.89 -14.74
C LEU A 36 -9.05 25.45 -13.56
N LEU A 37 -9.06 26.18 -12.45
CA LEU A 37 -8.34 25.77 -11.23
C LEU A 37 -8.92 24.46 -10.66
N VAL A 38 -10.25 24.32 -10.62
CA VAL A 38 -10.89 23.08 -10.16
C VAL A 38 -10.56 21.90 -11.08
N SER A 39 -10.56 22.10 -12.41
CA SER A 39 -10.21 21.03 -13.35
C SER A 39 -8.74 20.63 -13.23
N ILE A 40 -7.81 21.59 -13.11
CA ILE A 40 -6.38 21.33 -12.91
C ILE A 40 -6.15 20.57 -11.60
N LEU A 41 -6.77 21.00 -10.49
CA LEU A 41 -6.67 20.31 -9.21
C LEU A 41 -7.25 18.88 -9.27
N CYS A 42 -8.35 18.68 -9.99
CA CYS A 42 -8.94 17.36 -10.22
C CYS A 42 -7.98 16.44 -11.00
N VAL A 43 -7.38 16.95 -12.07
CA VAL A 43 -6.39 16.22 -12.87
C VAL A 43 -5.16 15.86 -12.05
N ILE A 44 -4.62 16.79 -11.25
CA ILE A 44 -3.51 16.52 -10.33
C ILE A 44 -3.88 15.43 -9.32
N TRP A 45 -5.09 15.48 -8.76
CA TRP A 45 -5.61 14.45 -7.85
C TRP A 45 -5.71 13.08 -8.52
N ILE A 46 -6.19 13.01 -9.77
CA ILE A 46 -6.29 11.78 -10.55
C ILE A 46 -4.90 11.18 -10.81
N TYR A 47 -3.93 12.00 -11.22
CA TYR A 47 -2.56 11.55 -11.45
C TYR A 47 -1.88 11.08 -10.15
N ALA A 48 -2.10 11.76 -9.03
CA ALA A 48 -1.57 11.37 -7.73
C ALA A 48 -2.16 10.04 -7.21
N LYS A 49 -3.40 9.70 -7.58
CA LYS A 49 -4.05 8.43 -7.19
C LYS A 49 -3.66 7.25 -8.06
N ASN A 50 -3.36 7.49 -9.34
CA ASN A 50 -3.08 6.43 -10.32
C ASN A 50 -1.60 6.08 -10.48
N GLY A 51 -0.71 6.64 -9.65
CA GLY A 51 0.71 6.33 -9.69
C GLY A 51 0.98 4.86 -9.38
N LYS A 52 1.12 4.02 -10.42
CA LYS A 52 1.78 2.72 -10.28
C LYS A 52 3.20 2.99 -9.77
N VAL A 53 3.56 2.43 -8.62
CA VAL A 53 4.92 2.59 -8.10
C VAL A 53 5.87 1.97 -9.13
N PRO A 54 6.81 2.74 -9.70
CA PRO A 54 7.68 2.25 -10.75
C PRO A 54 8.53 1.10 -10.22
N VAL A 55 8.54 0.01 -10.97
CA VAL A 55 9.42 -1.14 -10.69
C VAL A 55 10.85 -0.71 -11.02
N PRO A 56 11.84 -0.93 -10.14
CA PRO A 56 13.22 -0.54 -10.39
C PRO A 56 13.83 -1.24 -11.61
N PRO A 57 14.84 -0.64 -12.26
CA PRO A 57 15.58 -1.28 -13.34
C PRO A 57 16.18 -2.62 -12.88
N GLY A 58 15.96 -3.68 -13.65
CA GLY A 58 16.43 -5.04 -13.30
C GLY A 58 15.41 -5.90 -12.55
N CYS A 59 14.24 -5.35 -12.22
CA CYS A 59 13.16 -6.07 -11.57
C CYS A 59 11.97 -6.24 -12.53
N SER A 60 11.47 -7.47 -12.66
CA SER A 60 10.19 -7.72 -13.35
C SER A 60 8.99 -7.43 -12.44
N TRP A 61 9.20 -7.39 -11.12
CA TRP A 61 8.19 -7.22 -10.07
C TRP A 61 8.73 -6.34 -8.95
N ASN A 62 7.84 -5.68 -8.20
CA ASN A 62 8.24 -5.10 -6.92
C ASN A 62 8.60 -6.20 -5.92
N GLY A 63 9.42 -5.85 -4.93
CA GLY A 63 9.71 -6.73 -3.79
C GLY A 63 8.45 -7.15 -3.03
N VAL A 64 8.55 -8.27 -2.32
CA VAL A 64 7.45 -8.85 -1.56
C VAL A 64 7.55 -8.44 -0.10
N TRP A 65 6.50 -7.80 0.40
CA TRP A 65 6.40 -7.46 1.81
C TRP A 65 6.12 -8.69 2.67
N SER A 66 6.71 -8.75 3.86
CA SER A 66 6.28 -9.65 4.92
C SER A 66 4.88 -9.27 5.42
N GLU A 67 4.30 -10.16 6.22
CA GLU A 67 3.16 -9.81 7.05
C GLU A 67 3.47 -8.62 7.96
N TRP A 68 2.43 -7.87 8.28
CA TRP A 68 2.50 -6.77 9.23
C TRP A 68 2.62 -7.33 10.65
N VAL A 69 3.61 -6.83 11.39
CA VAL A 69 3.85 -7.14 12.79
C VAL A 69 3.51 -5.91 13.63
N THR A 70 2.59 -6.04 14.56
CA THR A 70 2.25 -4.96 15.50
C THR A 70 3.40 -4.74 16.48
N THR A 71 3.89 -3.50 16.55
CA THR A 71 4.97 -3.10 17.47
C THR A 71 4.47 -2.20 18.60
N GLY A 72 3.35 -1.51 18.41
CA GLY A 72 2.69 -0.72 19.45
C GLY A 72 1.80 -1.56 20.37
N HIS A 73 1.36 -0.97 21.50
CA HIS A 73 0.33 -1.58 22.33
C HIS A 73 -1.00 -1.66 21.55
N CYS A 74 -1.60 -2.85 21.50
CA CYS A 74 -2.92 -3.05 20.93
C CYS A 74 -3.92 -3.46 22.01
N PRO A 75 -5.01 -2.69 22.22
CA PRO A 75 -6.03 -3.05 23.21
C PRO A 75 -6.82 -4.31 22.84
N SER A 76 -6.98 -4.60 21.56
CA SER A 76 -7.70 -5.78 21.07
C SER A 76 -6.75 -6.92 20.70
N THR A 77 -7.06 -8.14 21.11
CA THR A 77 -6.33 -9.34 20.68
C THR A 77 -6.90 -9.98 19.42
N CYS A 78 -8.15 -9.64 19.07
CA CYS A 78 -8.87 -10.15 17.89
C CYS A 78 -9.80 -9.07 17.29
N GLY A 79 -10.30 -9.32 16.08
CA GLY A 79 -11.37 -8.56 15.44
C GLY A 79 -10.95 -7.30 14.68
N SER A 80 -9.68 -6.90 14.72
CA SER A 80 -9.19 -5.66 14.08
C SER A 80 -9.95 -4.38 14.53
N CYS A 81 -10.31 -4.29 15.82
CA CYS A 81 -11.15 -3.21 16.33
C CYS A 81 -10.37 -1.92 16.66
N HIS A 82 -9.07 -2.05 16.95
CA HIS A 82 -8.20 -0.93 17.26
C HIS A 82 -7.04 -0.83 16.26
N VAL A 83 -6.34 0.30 16.34
CA VAL A 83 -5.14 0.56 15.55
C VAL A 83 -3.92 0.65 16.46
N ALA A 84 -2.79 0.21 15.93
CA ALA A 84 -1.49 0.35 16.57
C ALA A 84 -0.40 0.50 15.50
N THR A 85 0.77 0.98 15.92
CA THR A 85 1.96 0.98 15.08
C THR A 85 2.33 -0.44 14.70
N ARG A 86 2.63 -0.64 13.42
CA ARG A 86 2.99 -1.93 12.84
C ARG A 86 4.12 -1.76 11.85
N LYS A 87 4.95 -2.78 11.73
CA LYS A 87 6.11 -2.84 10.83
C LYS A 87 6.03 -4.05 9.93
N ARG A 88 6.66 -3.95 8.78
CA ARG A 88 6.87 -5.05 7.84
C ARG A 88 8.25 -4.94 7.24
N THR A 89 8.80 -6.07 6.83
CA THR A 89 10.13 -6.15 6.23
C THR A 89 10.00 -6.55 4.78
N CYS A 90 10.83 -5.98 3.92
CA CYS A 90 10.92 -6.41 2.53
C CYS A 90 11.65 -7.75 2.47
N THR A 91 11.01 -8.74 1.85
CA THR A 91 11.56 -10.09 1.72
C THR A 91 12.26 -10.26 0.37
N ASN A 92 13.26 -11.13 0.34
CA ASN A 92 14.02 -11.43 -0.88
C ASN A 92 13.40 -12.59 -1.69
N LEU A 93 12.11 -12.89 -1.47
CA LEU A 93 11.41 -13.98 -2.15
C LEU A 93 11.45 -13.81 -3.68
N CYS A 94 11.47 -12.56 -4.16
CA CYS A 94 11.46 -12.22 -5.58
C CYS A 94 12.79 -11.64 -6.05
N GLY A 95 13.89 -12.10 -5.46
CA GLY A 95 15.22 -11.51 -5.61
C GLY A 95 15.38 -10.24 -4.76
N ASP A 96 16.42 -9.46 -5.06
CA ASP A 96 16.78 -8.24 -4.32
C ASP A 96 15.97 -7.01 -4.78
N CYS A 97 14.76 -7.24 -5.28
CA CYS A 97 13.87 -6.17 -5.72
C CYS A 97 13.30 -5.42 -4.51
N PRO A 98 13.42 -4.09 -4.44
CA PRO A 98 12.91 -3.32 -3.32
C PRO A 98 11.39 -3.30 -3.33
N CYS A 99 10.82 -3.27 -2.13
CA CYS A 99 9.40 -3.20 -1.93
C CYS A 99 8.88 -1.77 -2.07
N ALA A 100 7.69 -1.63 -2.66
CA ALA A 100 7.03 -0.35 -2.83
C ALA A 100 6.24 0.06 -1.58
N GLY A 101 6.44 1.29 -1.10
CA GLY A 101 5.70 1.89 0.00
C GLY A 101 6.40 1.83 1.37
N PRO A 102 5.71 2.22 2.45
CA PRO A 102 6.34 2.32 3.77
C PRO A 102 6.52 0.95 4.43
N SER A 103 7.59 0.82 5.21
CA SER A 103 7.88 -0.33 6.08
C SER A 103 7.23 -0.21 7.48
N GLU A 104 6.73 0.97 7.84
CA GLU A 104 6.08 1.28 9.11
C GLU A 104 4.80 2.09 8.86
N ASP A 105 3.73 1.76 9.59
CA ASP A 105 2.42 2.38 9.45
C ASP A 105 1.61 2.26 10.76
N VAL A 106 0.54 3.03 10.88
CA VAL A 106 -0.47 2.87 11.94
C VAL A 106 -1.71 2.24 11.32
N GLY A 107 -2.03 1.02 11.71
CA GLY A 107 -3.15 0.27 11.13
C GLY A 107 -3.77 -0.72 12.11
N PRO A 108 -4.73 -1.55 11.64
CA PRO A 108 -5.46 -2.45 12.50
C PRO A 108 -4.53 -3.44 13.22
N CYS A 109 -4.84 -3.71 14.47
CA CYS A 109 -4.11 -4.64 15.32
C CYS A 109 -5.07 -5.66 15.96
N GLY A 110 -4.53 -6.79 16.43
CA GLY A 110 -5.36 -7.93 16.84
C GLY A 110 -6.17 -8.47 15.65
N THR A 111 -5.49 -8.81 14.56
CA THR A 111 -6.12 -9.18 13.28
C THR A 111 -6.67 -10.61 13.26
N SER A 112 -6.53 -11.37 14.34
CA SER A 112 -7.12 -12.70 14.45
C SER A 112 -8.65 -12.62 14.45
N LEU A 113 -9.31 -13.70 14.05
CA LEU A 113 -10.76 -13.81 14.14
C LEU A 113 -11.18 -13.89 15.61
N CYS A 114 -12.16 -13.10 16.02
CA CYS A 114 -12.80 -13.31 17.32
C CYS A 114 -13.81 -14.46 17.21
N PHE A 115 -13.80 -15.37 18.19
CA PHE A 115 -14.87 -16.36 18.32
C PHE A 115 -16.14 -15.68 18.88
N SER A 116 -17.28 -15.84 18.22
CA SER A 116 -18.57 -15.41 18.78
C SER A 116 -18.82 -16.19 20.07
N PRO A 117 -19.02 -15.55 21.24
CA PRO A 117 -19.74 -14.28 21.47
C PRO A 117 -18.85 -13.08 21.88
N ALA A 118 -17.54 -13.12 21.66
CA ALA A 118 -16.62 -12.09 22.16
C ALA A 118 -16.83 -10.68 21.56
N LEU A 119 -17.61 -10.55 20.48
CA LEU A 119 -17.90 -9.28 19.82
C LEU A 119 -19.40 -9.14 19.50
N PRO A 120 -20.00 -7.96 19.76
CA PRO A 120 -21.40 -7.68 19.43
C PRO A 120 -21.66 -7.54 17.93
N THR A 121 -20.61 -7.27 17.14
CA THR A 121 -20.70 -6.99 15.69
C THR A 121 -20.34 -8.20 14.81
N GLY A 122 -20.03 -9.36 15.40
CA GLY A 122 -19.59 -10.57 14.70
C GLY A 122 -18.10 -10.83 14.83
N THR A 123 -17.51 -11.64 13.95
CA THR A 123 -16.10 -12.10 14.02
C THR A 123 -15.07 -10.96 13.89
N CYS A 124 -15.43 -9.87 13.20
CA CYS A 124 -14.56 -8.72 12.91
C CYS A 124 -15.30 -7.39 13.13
N CYS A 125 -14.58 -6.37 13.56
CA CYS A 125 -15.08 -5.00 13.64
C CYS A 125 -15.16 -4.35 12.26
N LYS A 126 -16.22 -3.59 11.99
CA LYS A 126 -16.35 -2.82 10.75
C LYS A 126 -15.23 -1.77 10.65
N PRO A 127 -14.68 -1.52 9.45
CA PRO A 127 -15.09 -2.02 8.13
C PRO A 127 -14.45 -3.38 7.74
N TYR A 128 -13.79 -4.06 8.66
CA TYR A 128 -13.11 -5.31 8.37
C TYR A 128 -14.08 -6.50 8.34
N LYS A 129 -13.69 -7.51 7.56
CA LYS A 129 -14.41 -8.77 7.38
C LYS A 129 -13.42 -9.94 7.46
N GLN A 130 -13.95 -11.14 7.66
CA GLN A 130 -13.16 -12.35 7.55
C GLN A 130 -12.55 -12.42 6.14
N SER A 131 -11.23 -12.46 6.10
CA SER A 131 -10.40 -12.47 4.90
C SER A 131 -9.38 -13.61 5.02
N ILE A 132 -8.89 -14.09 3.89
CA ILE A 132 -7.86 -15.14 3.85
C ILE A 132 -6.53 -14.59 3.34
N ASN A 133 -5.46 -15.02 3.99
CA ASN A 133 -4.10 -14.83 3.51
C ASN A 133 -3.73 -16.06 2.68
N TYR A 134 -3.73 -15.94 1.35
CA TYR A 134 -3.49 -17.09 0.49
C TYR A 134 -2.09 -17.71 0.65
N PRO A 135 -1.00 -16.93 0.81
CA PRO A 135 0.32 -17.50 1.08
C PRO A 135 0.42 -18.37 2.34
N THR A 136 -0.29 -18.01 3.41
CA THR A 136 -0.22 -18.75 4.70
C THR A 136 -1.40 -19.67 4.95
N GLY A 137 -2.51 -19.51 4.20
CA GLY A 137 -3.78 -20.21 4.42
C GLY A 137 -4.57 -19.72 5.65
N ASN A 138 -4.09 -18.70 6.37
CA ASN A 138 -4.70 -18.25 7.62
C ASN A 138 -5.85 -17.26 7.38
N PHE A 139 -6.91 -17.40 8.17
CA PHE A 139 -8.00 -16.41 8.20
C PHE A 139 -7.68 -15.28 9.17
N PHE A 140 -8.04 -14.05 8.78
CA PHE A 140 -7.82 -12.85 9.57
C PHE A 140 -8.90 -11.80 9.29
N CYS A 141 -9.01 -10.78 10.14
CA CYS A 141 -9.88 -9.63 9.95
C CYS A 141 -9.18 -8.57 9.08
N GLY A 142 -9.57 -8.50 7.81
CA GLY A 142 -9.00 -7.62 6.79
C GLY A 142 -10.07 -6.87 5.99
N ARG A 143 -9.65 -5.91 5.17
CA ARG A 143 -10.56 -5.26 4.20
C ARG A 143 -10.79 -6.11 2.96
N GLU A 144 -9.79 -6.91 2.60
CA GLU A 144 -9.76 -7.78 1.44
C GLU A 144 -8.85 -8.98 1.70
N ASN A 145 -8.96 -9.99 0.83
CA ASN A 145 -8.07 -11.16 0.87
C ASN A 145 -6.66 -10.76 0.44
N TYR A 146 -5.65 -11.30 1.11
CA TYR A 146 -4.26 -11.07 0.74
C TYR A 146 -3.85 -12.08 -0.34
N ALA A 147 -3.83 -11.60 -1.59
CA ALA A 147 -3.52 -12.40 -2.77
C ALA A 147 -2.02 -12.77 -2.86
N VAL A 148 -1.75 -13.93 -3.45
CA VAL A 148 -0.39 -14.33 -3.82
C VAL A 148 0.10 -13.42 -4.95
N ASN A 149 1.24 -12.76 -4.73
CA ASN A 149 1.86 -11.96 -5.79
C ASN A 149 2.33 -12.88 -6.93
N GLU A 150 2.42 -12.32 -8.14
CA GLU A 150 2.71 -13.14 -9.34
C GLU A 150 4.08 -13.81 -9.31
N CYS A 151 5.08 -13.16 -8.71
CA CYS A 151 6.38 -13.79 -8.52
C CYS A 151 6.30 -15.01 -7.59
N THR A 152 5.64 -14.90 -6.44
CA THR A 152 5.43 -16.03 -5.52
C THR A 152 4.61 -17.13 -6.17
N ARG A 153 3.64 -16.81 -7.02
CA ARG A 153 2.91 -17.82 -7.81
C ARG A 153 3.84 -18.60 -8.73
N LYS A 154 4.68 -17.91 -9.51
CA LYS A 154 5.67 -18.54 -10.40
C LYS A 154 6.70 -19.37 -9.63
N LEU A 155 7.11 -18.93 -8.45
CA LEU A 155 8.01 -19.70 -7.56
C LEU A 155 7.35 -20.96 -6.99
N LEU A 156 6.05 -20.90 -6.69
CA LEU A 156 5.29 -22.08 -6.25
C LEU A 156 5.08 -23.06 -7.40
N GLU A 157 4.79 -22.56 -8.61
CA GLU A 157 4.67 -23.37 -9.83
C GLU A 157 5.99 -24.10 -10.14
N SER A 158 7.13 -23.42 -10.16
CA SER A 158 8.42 -24.06 -10.41
C SER A 158 8.78 -25.11 -9.35
N LYS A 159 8.39 -24.90 -8.09
CA LYS A 159 8.60 -25.87 -7.01
C LYS A 159 7.67 -27.09 -7.10
N LEU A 160 6.52 -26.96 -7.75
CA LEU A 160 5.58 -28.05 -8.02
C LEU A 160 5.98 -28.85 -9.26
N GLU A 161 6.51 -28.20 -10.29
CA GLU A 161 7.07 -28.88 -11.47
C GLU A 161 8.23 -29.81 -11.09
N VAL A 162 9.05 -29.44 -10.09
CA VAL A 162 10.12 -30.29 -9.55
C VAL A 162 9.57 -31.54 -8.81
N LYS A 163 8.29 -31.60 -8.44
CA LYS A 163 7.70 -32.75 -7.73
C LYS A 163 7.02 -33.77 -8.63
N ILE A 164 6.73 -33.43 -9.89
CA ILE A 164 6.18 -34.40 -10.85
C ILE A 164 7.37 -35.00 -11.60
N ASP A 165 8.08 -35.93 -10.95
CA ASP A 165 8.95 -36.84 -11.69
C ASP A 165 8.02 -37.75 -12.51
N PRO A 166 8.06 -37.70 -13.86
CA PRO A 166 7.17 -38.49 -14.71
C PRO A 166 7.37 -40.02 -14.55
N GLU A 167 8.41 -40.43 -13.82
CA GLU A 167 8.71 -41.83 -13.52
C GLU A 167 7.91 -42.39 -12.33
N SER A 168 7.29 -41.54 -11.51
CA SER A 168 6.42 -41.97 -10.41
C SER A 168 4.99 -42.33 -10.87
N ILE A 169 4.62 -41.98 -12.11
CA ILE A 169 3.35 -42.35 -12.77
C ILE A 169 3.56 -43.61 -13.62
N LYS A 170 4.14 -44.66 -13.03
CA LYS A 170 4.24 -46.00 -13.67
C LYS A 170 4.00 -47.14 -12.67
N ARG A 171 3.34 -46.88 -11.56
CA ARG A 171 2.92 -47.93 -10.62
C ARG A 171 1.42 -47.90 -10.38
#